data_AF-A0AAD6TKE8-F1
#
_entry.id   AF-A0AAD6TKE8-F1
#
_cell.length_a   1.000
_cell.length_b   1.000
_cell.length_c   1.000
_cell.angle_alpha   90.00
_cell.angle_beta   90.00
_cell.angle_gamma   90.00
#
_symmetry.space_group_name_H-M   'P 1'
#
loop_
_entity.id
_entity.type
_entity.pdbx_description
1 polymer ?
#
loop_
_entity_poly.entity_id
_entity_poly.type
_entity_poly.pdbx_seq_one_letter_code
_entity_poly.pdbx_strand_id
1 'polypeptide(L)'
;MSLRKLRALVLGGPEQPPNLYTTLTASGVPVASADCRTCPNPCDEGHADYPRRFSVDMESTMLGTVKPFRRQILISTGRSDWDRDITDTHGSLAALISQTQPPNVPDPPPPISITMDEKIVPPIPGVFTSSDSTRLSILNGSHKSTSADEHETVLVLPDFTMVVGVPATLEGARELWRTALDSRLPRMGLTGETSSFQTWILPYSCVIMLCSHKRRDNRCAIAAPKLEHAFIQCLERKGWSADTQLEHIVEPPLELFSGTAEEKERYITDELKARTSAKKALILRNSHMGGHKYAGNCIIYTPQGSSVWYGRVSTHEVESIVTHTIEDGLVLPPLLRGGMDLSRPGCPTLHDW
;
A
#
# COMPACT_ATOMS: atom_id res chain seq x y z
N MET A 1 -10.70 -41.52 12.29
CA MET A 1 -10.17 -40.92 11.04
C MET A 1 -11.37 -40.46 10.21
N SER A 2 -11.49 -39.16 9.89
CA SER A 2 -12.68 -38.62 9.20
C SER A 2 -12.73 -39.07 7.74
N LEU A 3 -13.93 -39.41 7.25
CA LEU A 3 -14.24 -39.79 5.85
C LEU A 3 -13.68 -38.81 4.80
N ARG A 4 -13.42 -37.55 5.17
CA ARG A 4 -12.75 -36.55 4.30
C ARG A 4 -11.29 -36.89 3.97
N LYS A 5 -10.56 -37.54 4.89
CA LYS A 5 -9.14 -37.90 4.67
C LYS A 5 -8.97 -39.09 3.72
N LEU A 6 -9.96 -39.99 3.64
CA LEU A 6 -9.92 -41.11 2.68
C LEU A 6 -10.19 -40.65 1.24
N ARG A 7 -11.01 -39.62 1.04
CA ARG A 7 -11.31 -39.08 -0.29
C ARG A 7 -10.09 -38.41 -0.94
N ALA A 8 -9.22 -37.78 -0.15
CA ALA A 8 -8.01 -37.10 -0.63
C ALA A 8 -6.87 -38.06 -1.03
N LEU A 9 -6.93 -39.34 -0.63
CA LEU A 9 -5.92 -40.34 -1.00
C LEU A 9 -6.26 -41.12 -2.28
N VAL A 10 -7.52 -41.10 -2.72
CA VAL A 10 -8.02 -41.87 -3.88
C VAL A 10 -8.37 -40.96 -5.06
N LEU A 11 -8.69 -39.70 -4.80
CA LEU A 11 -8.89 -38.66 -5.80
C LEU A 11 -7.85 -37.59 -5.47
N GLY A 12 -6.93 -37.31 -6.40
CA GLY A 12 -5.87 -36.31 -6.21
C GLY A 12 -6.37 -35.08 -5.47
N GLY A 13 -5.58 -34.59 -4.51
CA GLY A 13 -5.89 -33.38 -3.75
C GLY A 13 -6.24 -32.22 -4.68
N PRO A 14 -7.00 -31.22 -4.22
CA PRO A 14 -7.39 -30.11 -5.07
C PRO A 14 -6.13 -29.50 -5.69
N GLU A 15 -6.00 -29.63 -7.01
CA GLU A 15 -4.97 -28.94 -7.78
C GLU A 15 -5.05 -27.46 -7.41
N GLN A 16 -3.95 -26.90 -6.93
CA GLN A 16 -3.84 -25.44 -6.87
C GLN A 16 -4.06 -24.91 -8.28
N PRO A 17 -4.91 -23.87 -8.48
CA PRO A 17 -5.33 -23.50 -9.82
C PRO A 17 -4.09 -23.12 -10.65
N PRO A 18 -3.76 -23.86 -11.72
CA PRO A 18 -2.64 -23.58 -12.63
C PRO A 18 -2.81 -22.25 -13.41
N ASN A 19 -3.83 -21.45 -13.05
CA ASN A 19 -4.27 -20.29 -13.81
C ASN A 19 -3.81 -18.96 -13.19
N LEU A 20 -3.54 -18.85 -11.89
CA LEU A 20 -3.26 -17.54 -11.26
C LEU A 20 -1.94 -16.93 -11.75
N TYR A 21 -0.85 -17.71 -11.71
CA TYR A 21 0.45 -17.30 -12.19
C TYR A 21 0.40 -16.95 -13.68
N THR A 22 -0.13 -17.87 -14.50
CA THR A 22 -0.29 -17.68 -15.94
C THR A 22 -1.11 -16.43 -16.27
N THR A 23 -2.22 -16.20 -15.57
CA THR A 23 -3.08 -15.03 -15.77
C THR A 23 -2.35 -13.73 -15.47
N LEU A 24 -1.68 -13.66 -14.31
CA LEU A 24 -0.92 -12.47 -13.88
C LEU A 24 0.24 -12.18 -14.84
N THR A 25 1.05 -13.19 -15.18
CA THR A 25 2.16 -13.05 -16.14
C THR A 25 1.66 -12.62 -17.52
N ALA A 26 0.57 -13.21 -18.02
CA ALA A 26 -0.02 -12.84 -19.31
C ALA A 26 -0.54 -11.40 -19.33
N SER A 27 -0.85 -10.82 -18.18
CA SER A 27 -1.25 -9.41 -18.03
C SER A 27 -0.08 -8.50 -17.65
N GLY A 28 1.16 -8.94 -17.86
CA GLY A 28 2.35 -8.13 -17.62
C GLY A 28 2.65 -7.87 -16.15
N VAL A 29 2.06 -8.62 -15.21
CA VAL A 29 2.44 -8.52 -13.79
C VAL A 29 3.70 -9.35 -13.57
N PRO A 30 4.80 -8.76 -13.07
CA PRO A 30 5.99 -9.52 -12.72
C PRO A 30 5.72 -10.35 -11.45
N VAL A 31 5.81 -11.67 -11.56
CA VAL A 31 5.46 -12.60 -10.48
C VAL A 31 6.66 -13.46 -10.07
N ALA A 32 6.77 -13.74 -8.77
CA ALA A 32 7.74 -14.70 -8.25
C ALA A 32 7.12 -16.09 -8.23
N SER A 33 7.82 -17.09 -8.80
CA SER A 33 7.48 -18.51 -8.73
C SER A 33 7.89 -19.17 -7.40
N ALA A 34 8.57 -18.42 -6.52
CA ALA A 34 9.04 -18.90 -5.24
C ALA A 34 7.89 -19.20 -4.26
N ASP A 35 8.17 -20.08 -3.30
CA ASP A 35 7.27 -20.33 -2.19
C ASP A 35 7.11 -19.07 -1.34
N CYS A 36 5.86 -18.81 -0.92
CA CYS A 36 5.57 -17.68 -0.04
C CYS A 36 6.17 -17.87 1.36
N ARG A 37 6.47 -19.11 1.75
CA ARG A 37 7.09 -19.46 3.02
C ARG A 37 8.46 -20.08 2.75
N THR A 38 9.50 -19.51 3.34
CA THR A 38 10.90 -19.98 3.17
C THR A 38 11.30 -21.04 4.20
N CYS A 39 10.52 -21.25 5.25
CA CYS A 39 10.81 -22.18 6.35
C CYS A 39 9.96 -23.47 6.30
N PRO A 40 10.44 -24.60 6.89
CA PRO A 40 9.68 -25.85 6.96
C PRO A 40 8.34 -25.71 7.70
N ASN A 41 7.40 -26.63 7.49
CA ASN A 41 6.12 -26.71 8.22
C ASN A 41 5.97 -28.08 8.92
N PRO A 42 6.03 -28.17 10.28
CA PRO A 42 6.11 -27.08 11.25
C PRO A 42 7.45 -26.31 11.23
N CYS A 43 7.42 -25.04 11.64
CA CYS A 43 8.60 -24.16 11.68
C CYS A 43 9.43 -24.41 12.93
N ASP A 44 10.75 -24.39 12.79
CA ASP A 44 11.76 -24.46 13.85
C ASP A 44 12.56 -23.16 14.03
N GLU A 45 12.43 -22.20 13.12
CA GLU A 45 13.14 -20.90 13.12
C GLU A 45 12.63 -19.87 14.16
N GLY A 46 11.68 -20.23 15.02
CA GLY A 46 11.21 -19.35 16.09
C GLY A 46 10.32 -18.17 15.65
N HIS A 47 9.70 -18.26 14.46
CA HIS A 47 8.69 -17.30 14.01
C HIS A 47 7.59 -17.09 15.05
N ALA A 48 7.20 -15.83 15.28
CA ALA A 48 6.22 -15.51 16.31
C ALA A 48 4.82 -16.03 15.95
N ASP A 49 4.33 -17.00 16.70
CA ASP A 49 2.99 -17.57 16.52
C ASP A 49 1.86 -16.60 16.90
N TYR A 50 0.69 -16.81 16.30
CA TYR A 50 -0.55 -16.17 16.71
C TYR A 50 -1.27 -16.98 17.81
N PRO A 51 -2.06 -16.33 18.69
CA PRO A 51 -2.83 -17.03 19.71
C PRO A 51 -3.80 -18.05 19.12
N ARG A 52 -4.12 -19.13 19.85
CA ARG A 52 -5.01 -20.21 19.36
C ARG A 52 -6.39 -19.76 18.85
N ARG A 53 -6.92 -18.64 19.36
CA ARG A 53 -8.22 -18.08 18.92
C ARG A 53 -8.10 -17.17 17.69
N PHE A 54 -6.89 -16.96 17.17
CA PHE A 54 -6.65 -16.21 15.96
C PHE A 54 -6.99 -17.09 14.75
N SER A 55 -8.15 -16.86 14.16
CA SER A 55 -8.58 -17.55 12.95
C SER A 55 -8.57 -16.62 11.75
N VAL A 56 -8.07 -17.09 10.63
CA VAL A 56 -8.06 -16.38 9.34
C VAL A 56 -8.78 -17.24 8.33
N ASP A 57 -9.55 -16.62 7.44
CA ASP A 57 -10.14 -17.32 6.31
C ASP A 57 -9.01 -17.73 5.36
N MET A 58 -8.73 -19.04 5.27
CA MET A 58 -7.73 -19.63 4.38
C MET A 58 -8.32 -20.20 3.08
N GLU A 59 -9.65 -20.12 2.90
CA GLU A 59 -10.37 -20.82 1.83
C GLU A 59 -10.84 -19.87 0.71
N SER A 60 -11.34 -18.68 1.04
CA SER A 60 -11.92 -17.80 0.01
C SER A 60 -10.86 -17.14 -0.88
N THR A 61 -11.21 -16.88 -2.14
CA THR A 61 -10.33 -16.20 -3.11
C THR A 61 -9.99 -14.79 -2.63
N MET A 62 -8.70 -14.45 -2.62
CA MET A 62 -8.20 -13.13 -2.18
C MET A 62 -8.12 -12.12 -3.33
N LEU A 63 -7.63 -12.55 -4.49
CA LEU A 63 -7.50 -11.69 -5.67
C LEU A 63 -8.86 -11.10 -6.06
N GLY A 64 -8.89 -9.79 -6.32
CA GLY A 64 -10.11 -9.06 -6.66
C GLY A 64 -10.88 -8.50 -5.46
N THR A 65 -10.38 -8.66 -4.23
CA THR A 65 -11.05 -8.16 -3.02
C THR A 65 -10.68 -6.72 -2.66
N VAL A 66 -9.76 -6.10 -3.40
CA VAL A 66 -9.38 -4.68 -3.26
C VAL A 66 -10.18 -3.87 -4.27
N LYS A 67 -10.89 -2.85 -3.79
CA LYS A 67 -11.59 -1.90 -4.67
C LYS A 67 -10.60 -0.90 -5.24
N PRO A 68 -10.66 -0.56 -6.54
CA PRO A 68 -9.87 0.51 -7.13
C PRO A 68 -9.98 1.84 -6.35
N PHE A 69 -8.92 2.63 -6.39
CA PHE A 69 -8.83 3.99 -5.86
C PHE A 69 -7.80 4.77 -6.67
N ARG A 70 -7.86 6.10 -6.66
CA ARG A 70 -6.85 6.97 -7.29
C ARG A 70 -5.62 7.17 -6.42
N ARG A 71 -5.89 7.46 -5.15
CA ARG A 71 -4.90 7.78 -4.12
C ARG A 71 -5.34 7.17 -2.80
N GLN A 72 -4.35 6.79 -2.00
CA GLN A 72 -4.51 6.42 -0.61
C GLN A 72 -3.68 7.39 0.22
N ILE A 73 -4.33 8.00 1.22
CA ILE A 73 -3.65 8.88 2.17
C ILE A 73 -3.50 8.20 3.52
N LEU A 74 -2.43 8.55 4.21
CA LEU A 74 -2.18 8.13 5.59
C LEU A 74 -1.87 9.36 6.45
N ILE A 75 -2.75 9.66 7.40
CA ILE A 75 -2.67 10.83 8.28
C ILE A 75 -1.87 10.47 9.55
N SER A 76 -0.91 11.29 9.95
CA SER A 76 0.08 11.03 11.02
C SER A 76 -0.47 11.27 12.43
N THR A 77 -1.47 10.50 12.84
CA THR A 77 -2.19 10.76 14.11
C THR A 77 -1.39 10.45 15.38
N GLY A 78 -0.28 9.69 15.29
CA GLY A 78 0.48 9.22 16.46
C GLY A 78 -0.27 8.23 17.36
N ARG A 79 -1.44 7.73 16.95
CA ARG A 79 -2.30 6.82 17.73
C ARG A 79 -2.13 5.37 17.30
N SER A 80 -2.32 4.44 18.24
CA SER A 80 -2.27 3.00 17.96
C SER A 80 -3.65 2.35 17.72
N ASP A 81 -4.74 3.11 17.88
CA ASP A 81 -6.12 2.65 17.69
C ASP A 81 -7.03 3.86 17.42
N TRP A 82 -8.18 3.64 16.80
CA TRP A 82 -9.10 4.69 16.35
C TRP A 82 -10.55 4.32 16.66
N ASP A 83 -11.47 5.24 16.40
CA ASP A 83 -12.90 4.90 16.38
C ASP A 83 -13.19 3.91 15.26
N ARG A 84 -14.26 3.11 15.42
CA ARG A 84 -14.56 1.97 14.54
C ARG A 84 -14.60 2.38 13.06
N ASP A 85 -15.13 3.58 12.80
CA ASP A 85 -14.84 4.36 11.60
C ASP A 85 -13.95 5.55 11.98
N ILE A 86 -12.93 5.83 11.17
CA ILE A 86 -12.00 6.93 11.45
C ILE A 86 -12.64 8.31 11.23
N THR A 87 -13.74 8.37 10.49
CA THR A 87 -14.49 9.60 10.25
C THR A 87 -15.42 9.97 11.41
N ASP A 88 -15.66 9.04 12.35
CA ASP A 88 -16.48 9.29 13.55
C ASP A 88 -15.75 10.21 14.55
N THR A 89 -14.42 10.30 14.48
CA THR A 89 -13.64 11.19 15.34
C THR A 89 -13.84 12.65 14.89
N HIS A 90 -14.78 13.35 15.54
CA HIS A 90 -15.11 14.73 15.23
C HIS A 90 -13.90 15.66 15.28
N GLY A 91 -13.78 16.55 14.30
CA GLY A 91 -12.66 17.51 14.18
C GLY A 91 -11.35 16.89 13.69
N SER A 92 -11.26 15.56 13.54
CA SER A 92 -10.08 14.96 12.93
C SER A 92 -9.96 15.31 11.45
N LEU A 93 -8.72 15.39 10.95
CA LEU A 93 -8.46 15.63 9.54
C LEU A 93 -9.12 14.57 8.63
N ALA A 94 -9.21 13.32 9.08
CA ALA A 94 -9.91 12.25 8.35
C ALA A 94 -11.41 12.56 8.17
N ALA A 95 -12.08 12.98 9.24
CA ALA A 95 -13.48 13.38 9.20
C ALA A 95 -13.68 14.61 8.31
N LEU A 96 -12.77 15.58 8.38
CA LEU A 96 -12.84 16.82 7.59
C LEU A 96 -12.64 16.56 6.09
N ILE A 97 -11.62 15.79 5.69
CA ILE A 97 -11.38 15.42 4.29
C ILE A 97 -12.56 14.62 3.71
N SER A 98 -13.20 13.75 4.52
CA SER A 98 -14.37 13.01 4.04
C SER A 98 -15.54 13.92 3.62
N GLN A 99 -15.61 15.14 4.16
CA GLN A 99 -16.61 16.15 3.82
C GLN A 99 -16.22 17.02 2.61
N THR A 100 -14.95 17.00 2.18
CA THR A 100 -14.47 17.82 1.05
C THR A 100 -14.60 17.10 -0.29
N GLN A 101 -14.81 15.79 -0.27
CA GLN A 101 -14.99 15.00 -1.49
C GLN A 101 -16.26 15.47 -2.21
N PRO A 102 -16.23 15.65 -3.55
CA PRO A 102 -17.46 15.83 -4.29
C PRO A 102 -18.39 14.63 -4.02
N PRO A 103 -19.72 14.83 -4.01
CA PRO A 103 -20.66 13.74 -3.80
C PRO A 103 -20.33 12.59 -4.76
N ASN A 104 -20.30 11.35 -4.25
CA ASN A 104 -20.02 10.14 -5.03
C ASN A 104 -20.92 10.10 -6.27
N VAL A 105 -20.39 10.55 -7.41
CA VAL A 105 -20.98 10.26 -8.70
C VAL A 105 -20.53 8.84 -9.02
N PRO A 106 -21.43 7.90 -9.36
CA PRO A 106 -21.04 6.59 -9.85
C PRO A 106 -19.98 6.76 -10.94
N ASP A 107 -18.89 6.00 -10.87
CA ASP A 107 -17.85 6.06 -11.89
C ASP A 107 -18.52 5.94 -13.27
N PRO A 108 -18.27 6.87 -14.21
CA PRO A 108 -18.75 6.69 -15.57
C PRO A 108 -18.26 5.34 -16.09
N PRO A 109 -19.06 4.63 -16.89
CA PRO A 109 -18.57 3.42 -17.54
C PRO A 109 -17.25 3.75 -18.26
N PRO A 110 -16.25 2.85 -18.22
CA PRO A 110 -14.95 3.12 -18.81
C PRO A 110 -15.14 3.58 -20.26
N PRO A 111 -14.40 4.61 -20.72
CA PRO A 111 -14.46 5.01 -22.11
C PRO A 111 -14.14 3.80 -22.98
N ILE A 112 -14.96 3.56 -24.00
CA ILE A 112 -14.67 2.56 -25.03
C ILE A 112 -13.46 3.11 -25.81
N SER A 113 -12.25 2.78 -25.36
CA SER A 113 -11.03 3.06 -26.10
C SER A 113 -11.02 2.17 -27.34
N ILE A 114 -11.47 2.73 -28.47
CA ILE A 114 -11.18 2.19 -29.80
C ILE A 114 -9.75 2.63 -30.14
N THR A 115 -8.77 2.00 -29.51
CA THR A 115 -7.38 2.02 -29.97
C THR A 115 -7.15 0.73 -30.74
N MET A 116 -6.93 0.87 -32.05
CA MET A 116 -6.52 -0.26 -32.87
C MET A 116 -5.06 -0.61 -32.55
N ASP A 117 -4.81 -1.90 -32.37
CA ASP A 117 -3.49 -2.58 -32.36
C ASP A 117 -2.72 -2.78 -31.04
N GLU A 118 -3.41 -2.93 -29.91
CA GLU A 118 -2.86 -3.67 -28.75
C GLU A 118 -3.72 -4.91 -28.46
N LYS A 119 -3.10 -6.06 -28.22
CA LYS A 119 -3.80 -7.27 -27.77
C LYS A 119 -4.56 -6.93 -26.49
N ILE A 120 -5.88 -6.80 -26.58
CA ILE A 120 -6.75 -6.53 -25.43
C ILE A 120 -6.66 -7.72 -24.48
N VAL A 121 -5.81 -7.61 -23.46
CA VAL A 121 -5.79 -8.56 -22.35
C VAL A 121 -6.98 -8.21 -21.45
N PRO A 122 -7.88 -9.16 -21.14
CA PRO A 122 -9.03 -8.88 -20.30
C PRO A 122 -8.58 -8.39 -18.91
N PRO A 123 -9.28 -7.42 -18.30
CA PRO A 123 -8.89 -6.87 -17.00
C PRO A 123 -8.90 -7.97 -15.93
N ILE A 124 -7.79 -8.10 -15.19
CA ILE A 124 -7.71 -9.02 -14.06
C ILE A 124 -8.41 -8.40 -12.86
N PRO A 125 -9.36 -9.11 -12.21
CA PRO A 125 -9.93 -8.65 -10.95
C PRO A 125 -8.87 -8.27 -9.92
N GLY A 126 -8.89 -7.02 -9.47
CA GLY A 126 -8.00 -6.54 -8.41
C GLY A 126 -6.64 -6.03 -8.87
N VAL A 127 -6.27 -6.15 -10.15
CA VAL A 127 -5.15 -5.40 -10.74
C VAL A 127 -5.74 -4.21 -11.49
N PHE A 128 -5.42 -3.00 -11.06
CA PHE A 128 -5.99 -1.77 -11.61
C PHE A 128 -4.91 -0.69 -11.76
N THR A 129 -5.18 0.30 -12.59
CA THR A 129 -4.33 1.49 -12.71
C THR A 129 -4.83 2.60 -11.79
N SER A 130 -3.96 3.55 -11.45
CA SER A 130 -4.37 4.74 -10.69
C SER A 130 -5.49 5.54 -11.39
N SER A 131 -5.59 5.49 -12.72
CA SER A 131 -6.66 6.13 -13.50
C SER A 131 -8.01 5.42 -13.51
N ASP A 132 -8.09 4.18 -13.01
CA ASP A 132 -9.33 3.38 -13.06
C ASP A 132 -10.41 3.85 -12.07
N SER A 133 -10.09 4.79 -11.18
CA SER A 133 -11.01 5.31 -10.18
C SER A 133 -10.68 6.75 -9.82
N THR A 134 -11.68 7.50 -9.36
CA THR A 134 -11.50 8.83 -8.75
C THR A 134 -11.47 8.78 -7.21
N ARG A 135 -11.72 7.59 -6.62
CA ARG A 135 -11.92 7.42 -5.19
C ARG A 135 -10.64 7.69 -4.39
N LEU A 136 -10.77 8.42 -3.29
CA LEU A 136 -9.73 8.58 -2.28
C LEU A 136 -9.90 7.53 -1.17
N SER A 137 -8.83 6.81 -0.82
CA SER A 137 -8.77 5.96 0.37
C SER A 137 -8.15 6.74 1.53
N ILE A 138 -8.90 6.96 2.62
CA ILE A 138 -8.40 7.69 3.80
C ILE A 138 -8.02 6.68 4.88
N LEU A 139 -6.82 6.80 5.44
CA LEU A 139 -6.35 6.02 6.58
C LEU A 139 -5.70 6.93 7.61
N ASN A 140 -5.75 6.52 8.88
CA ASN A 140 -4.93 7.10 9.95
C ASN A 140 -3.74 6.19 10.24
N GLY A 141 -2.58 6.76 10.46
CA GLY A 141 -1.32 6.08 10.78
C GLY A 141 -0.91 6.27 12.22
N SER A 142 -0.09 5.33 12.71
CA SER A 142 0.45 5.36 14.08
C SER A 142 1.72 6.18 14.26
N HIS A 143 2.31 6.65 13.16
CA HIS A 143 3.45 7.57 13.21
C HIS A 143 3.00 8.97 13.59
N LYS A 144 3.90 9.71 14.20
CA LYS A 144 3.68 11.08 14.64
C LYS A 144 3.80 12.05 13.47
N SER A 145 3.05 13.14 13.55
CA SER A 145 3.25 14.29 12.68
C SER A 145 4.69 14.79 12.82
N THR A 146 5.26 15.23 11.70
CA THR A 146 6.58 15.87 11.62
C THR A 146 6.48 17.40 11.72
N SER A 147 5.27 17.95 11.74
CA SER A 147 5.05 19.38 11.92
C SER A 147 5.43 19.82 13.34
N ALA A 148 6.03 21.01 13.45
CA ALA A 148 6.38 21.63 14.73
C ALA A 148 5.14 22.19 15.46
N ASP A 149 4.06 22.47 14.73
CA ASP A 149 2.79 22.96 15.25
C ASP A 149 1.78 21.80 15.44
N GLU A 150 0.60 22.05 16.03
CA GLU A 150 -0.51 21.07 16.13
C GLU A 150 -1.14 20.68 14.77
N HIS A 151 -0.36 20.77 13.68
CA HIS A 151 -0.75 20.41 12.33
C HIS A 151 -0.33 18.98 12.00
N GLU A 152 -1.05 18.40 11.04
CA GLU A 152 -0.90 17.00 10.65
C GLU A 152 0.09 16.86 9.49
N THR A 153 0.78 15.73 9.47
CA THR A 153 1.51 15.24 8.29
C THR A 153 0.65 14.20 7.57
N VAL A 154 0.58 14.28 6.24
CA VAL A 154 -0.20 13.37 5.40
C VAL A 154 0.69 12.75 4.34
N LEU A 155 0.75 11.43 4.29
CA LEU A 155 1.39 10.71 3.19
C LEU A 155 0.40 10.51 2.05
N VAL A 156 0.78 10.82 0.81
CA VAL A 156 -0.04 10.64 -0.39
C VAL A 156 0.59 9.58 -1.28
N LEU A 157 -0.12 8.46 -1.39
CA LEU A 157 0.31 7.27 -2.13
C LEU A 157 -0.65 7.00 -3.30
N PRO A 158 -0.18 6.53 -4.45
CA PRO A 158 1.19 6.08 -4.73
C PRO A 158 2.13 7.21 -5.13
N ASP A 159 1.70 8.47 -5.00
CA ASP A 159 2.46 9.62 -5.47
C ASP A 159 3.84 9.72 -4.79
N PHE A 160 4.05 9.11 -3.61
CA PHE A 160 5.27 9.17 -2.80
C PHE A 160 5.53 10.58 -2.24
N THR A 161 4.44 11.30 -1.95
CA THR A 161 4.48 12.65 -1.38
C THR A 161 4.25 12.60 0.12
N MET A 162 4.98 13.42 0.84
CA MET A 162 4.70 13.77 2.23
C MET A 162 4.28 15.25 2.28
N VAL A 163 3.10 15.51 2.80
CA VAL A 163 2.55 16.86 3.01
C VAL A 163 2.63 17.18 4.49
N VAL A 164 3.36 18.22 4.88
CA VAL A 164 3.60 18.57 6.30
C VAL A 164 2.99 19.92 6.61
N GLY A 165 2.30 20.01 7.75
CA GLY A 165 1.74 21.26 8.25
C GLY A 165 0.28 21.47 7.85
N VAL A 166 -0.48 20.40 7.60
CA VAL A 166 -1.90 20.52 7.25
C VAL A 166 -2.73 20.87 8.48
N PRO A 167 -3.43 22.01 8.52
CA PRO A 167 -4.31 22.33 9.63
C PRO A 167 -5.50 21.36 9.69
N ALA A 168 -5.82 20.84 10.88
CA ALA A 168 -7.01 20.03 11.13
C ALA A 168 -8.30 20.89 11.18
N THR A 169 -8.53 21.67 10.11
CA THR A 169 -9.69 22.53 9.91
C THR A 169 -10.35 22.19 8.57
N LEU A 170 -11.61 22.58 8.40
CA LEU A 170 -12.32 22.36 7.13
C LEU A 170 -11.66 23.11 5.96
N GLU A 171 -11.05 24.27 6.24
CA GLU A 171 -10.31 25.03 5.24
C GLU A 171 -9.01 24.32 4.84
N GLY A 172 -8.21 23.87 5.80
CA GLY A 172 -7.00 23.08 5.55
C GLY A 172 -7.28 21.79 4.78
N ALA A 173 -8.37 21.07 5.14
CA ALA A 173 -8.81 19.89 4.41
C ALA A 173 -9.21 20.20 2.95
N ARG A 174 -9.89 21.33 2.71
CA ARG A 174 -10.30 21.75 1.35
C ARG A 174 -9.10 22.18 0.51
N GLU A 175 -8.15 22.87 1.12
CA GLU A 175 -6.89 23.24 0.49
C GLU A 175 -6.10 21.98 0.09
N LEU A 176 -5.88 21.06 1.04
CA LEU A 176 -5.22 19.77 0.79
C LEU A 176 -5.89 19.00 -0.35
N TRP A 177 -7.23 18.96 -0.38
CA TRP A 177 -7.95 18.33 -1.48
C TRP A 177 -7.59 18.94 -2.84
N ARG A 178 -7.68 20.27 -2.96
CA ARG A 178 -7.50 20.98 -4.24
C ARG A 178 -6.08 20.99 -4.74
N THR A 179 -5.08 20.91 -3.86
CA THR A 179 -3.68 21.00 -4.25
C THR A 179 -2.98 19.64 -4.28
N ALA A 180 -3.41 18.63 -3.51
CA ALA A 180 -2.69 17.36 -3.41
C ALA A 180 -3.52 16.09 -3.66
N LEU A 181 -4.84 16.10 -3.41
CA LEU A 181 -5.62 14.85 -3.39
C LEU A 181 -6.55 14.65 -4.59
N ASP A 182 -7.03 15.73 -5.22
CA ASP A 182 -7.97 15.66 -6.35
C ASP A 182 -7.41 14.82 -7.50
N SER A 183 -8.21 13.87 -8.00
CA SER A 183 -7.77 12.88 -8.99
C SER A 183 -7.29 13.47 -10.31
N ARG A 184 -7.65 14.72 -10.61
CA ARG A 184 -7.27 15.46 -11.82
C ARG A 184 -5.86 16.05 -11.73
N LEU A 185 -5.26 16.06 -10.55
CA LEU A 185 -3.94 16.65 -10.32
C LEU A 185 -2.84 15.71 -10.80
N PRO A 186 -1.71 16.28 -11.27
CA PRO A 186 -0.50 15.49 -11.54
C PRO A 186 0.01 14.82 -10.28
N ARG A 187 0.97 13.91 -10.45
CA ARG A 187 1.72 13.32 -9.35
C ARG A 187 2.36 14.44 -8.52
N MET A 188 2.32 14.36 -7.19
CA MET A 188 2.79 15.39 -6.24
C MET A 188 1.94 16.67 -6.15
N GLY A 189 0.87 16.81 -6.94
CA GLY A 189 -0.06 17.92 -6.81
C GLY A 189 0.47 19.27 -7.31
N LEU A 190 -0.14 20.36 -6.84
CA LEU A 190 0.24 21.74 -7.13
C LEU A 190 1.20 22.23 -6.05
N THR A 191 2.41 22.58 -6.46
CA THR A 191 3.52 22.95 -5.58
C THR A 191 4.02 24.38 -5.83
N GLY A 192 3.26 25.19 -6.57
CA GLY A 192 3.58 26.58 -6.93
C GLY A 192 2.65 27.63 -6.31
N GLU A 193 1.72 27.21 -5.46
CA GLU A 193 0.79 28.09 -4.74
C GLU A 193 1.32 28.32 -3.31
N THR A 194 1.04 29.48 -2.71
CA THR A 194 1.36 29.76 -1.30
C THR A 194 0.43 28.95 -0.39
N SER A 195 0.65 27.64 -0.31
CA SER A 195 -0.15 26.76 0.53
C SER A 195 0.21 26.91 2.02
N SER A 196 -0.74 26.58 2.89
CA SER A 196 -0.51 26.54 4.35
C SER A 196 0.40 25.39 4.80
N PHE A 197 0.67 24.43 3.90
CA PHE A 197 1.57 23.30 4.10
C PHE A 197 2.63 23.23 3.00
N GLN A 198 3.60 22.35 3.22
CA GLN A 198 4.72 22.12 2.33
C GLN A 198 4.80 20.64 1.93
N THR A 199 5.47 20.35 0.81
CA THR A 199 5.54 19.00 0.26
C THR A 199 6.97 18.51 0.04
N TRP A 200 7.19 17.23 0.27
CA TRP A 200 8.46 16.54 0.07
C TRP A 200 8.25 15.19 -0.60
N ILE A 201 9.30 14.70 -1.26
CA ILE A 201 9.38 13.33 -1.74
C ILE A 201 9.71 12.43 -0.54
N LEU A 202 9.00 11.33 -0.38
CA LEU A 202 9.29 10.35 0.67
C LEU A 202 10.68 9.73 0.47
N PRO A 203 11.58 9.79 1.48
CA PRO A 203 12.97 9.35 1.35
C PRO A 203 13.12 7.83 1.55
N TYR A 204 12.19 7.05 1.00
CA TYR A 204 12.08 5.61 1.23
C TYR A 204 12.01 4.85 -0.09
N SER A 205 12.65 3.68 -0.13
CA SER A 205 12.57 2.72 -1.23
C SER A 205 11.25 1.95 -1.23
N CYS A 206 10.59 1.82 -0.07
CA CYS A 206 9.24 1.31 0.03
C CYS A 206 8.52 1.80 1.29
N VAL A 207 7.19 1.82 1.24
CA VAL A 207 6.32 2.04 2.41
C VAL A 207 5.49 0.78 2.65
N ILE A 208 5.67 0.16 3.80
CA ILE A 208 4.97 -1.05 4.24
C ILE A 208 3.89 -0.65 5.24
N MET A 209 2.64 -0.93 4.91
CA MET A 209 1.48 -0.59 5.74
C MET A 209 0.80 -1.83 6.32
N LEU A 210 0.62 -1.83 7.64
CA LEU A 210 0.08 -2.95 8.41
C LEU A 210 -1.20 -2.53 9.15
N CYS A 211 -2.32 -3.15 8.81
CA CYS A 211 -3.58 -2.87 9.51
C CYS A 211 -3.49 -3.30 10.98
N SER A 212 -3.65 -2.35 11.91
CA SER A 212 -3.57 -2.57 13.36
C SER A 212 -4.85 -2.21 14.13
N HIS A 213 -5.91 -1.80 13.41
CA HIS A 213 -7.13 -1.24 13.98
C HIS A 213 -7.93 -2.23 14.86
N LYS A 214 -7.75 -2.14 16.19
CA LYS A 214 -8.31 -3.08 17.17
C LYS A 214 -9.82 -2.97 17.29
N ARG A 215 -10.38 -1.74 17.36
CA ARG A 215 -11.84 -1.55 17.46
C ARG A 215 -12.60 -2.05 16.24
N ARG A 216 -11.92 -2.19 15.10
CA ARG A 216 -12.49 -2.79 13.89
C ARG A 216 -12.35 -4.30 13.87
N ASP A 217 -11.14 -4.82 14.06
CA ASP A 217 -10.87 -6.25 14.13
C ASP A 217 -9.63 -6.53 14.99
N ASN A 218 -9.82 -7.29 16.06
CA ASN A 218 -8.77 -7.61 17.02
C ASN A 218 -7.63 -8.44 16.40
N ARG A 219 -7.88 -9.20 15.32
CA ARG A 219 -6.82 -9.96 14.63
C ARG A 219 -5.81 -9.03 13.98
N CYS A 220 -6.25 -7.93 13.38
CA CYS A 220 -5.34 -6.93 12.83
C CYS A 220 -4.42 -6.34 13.92
N ALA A 221 -4.99 -6.01 15.08
CA ALA A 221 -4.21 -5.52 16.22
C ALA A 221 -3.20 -6.52 16.79
N ILE A 222 -3.51 -7.83 16.72
CA ILE A 222 -2.58 -8.89 17.11
C ILE A 222 -1.48 -9.10 16.06
N ALA A 223 -1.82 -9.07 14.78
CA ALA A 223 -0.91 -9.37 13.69
C ALA A 223 0.13 -8.27 13.45
N ALA A 224 -0.30 -7.01 13.41
CA ALA A 224 0.55 -5.90 12.98
C ALA A 224 1.87 -5.77 13.79
N PRO A 225 1.90 -5.86 15.14
CA PRO A 225 3.15 -5.75 15.88
C PRO A 225 4.13 -6.90 15.61
N LYS A 226 3.62 -8.11 15.36
CA LYS A 226 4.45 -9.29 15.06
C LYS A 226 5.02 -9.19 13.65
N LEU A 227 4.21 -8.75 12.69
CA LEU A 227 4.63 -8.51 11.32
C LEU A 227 5.66 -7.38 11.25
N GLU A 228 5.42 -6.26 11.92
CA GLU A 228 6.36 -5.14 11.99
C GLU A 228 7.73 -5.61 12.50
N HIS A 229 7.76 -6.33 13.62
CA HIS A 229 9.01 -6.86 14.18
C HIS A 229 9.73 -7.80 13.20
N ALA A 230 9.01 -8.71 12.56
CA ALA A 230 9.58 -9.63 11.58
C ALA A 230 10.11 -8.90 10.34
N PHE A 231 9.38 -7.89 9.84
CA PHE A 231 9.82 -7.08 8.70
C PHE A 231 11.11 -6.34 9.03
N ILE A 232 11.17 -5.65 10.19
CA ILE A 232 12.37 -4.94 10.65
C ILE A 232 13.57 -5.90 10.69
N GLN A 233 13.45 -7.03 11.39
CA GLN A 233 14.55 -8.00 11.52
C GLN A 233 15.02 -8.56 10.16
N CYS A 234 14.08 -8.87 9.26
CA CYS A 234 14.42 -9.41 7.95
C CYS A 234 15.10 -8.36 7.06
N LEU A 235 14.57 -7.13 7.04
CA LEU A 235 15.11 -6.00 6.29
C LEU A 235 16.53 -5.65 6.78
N GLU A 236 16.72 -5.47 8.09
CA GLU A 236 18.03 -5.14 8.68
C GLU A 236 19.09 -6.21 8.39
N ARG A 237 18.72 -7.49 8.48
CA ARG A 237 19.60 -8.62 8.12
C ARG A 237 20.03 -8.57 6.65
N LYS A 238 19.20 -8.02 5.76
CA LYS A 238 19.48 -7.82 4.33
C LYS A 238 20.13 -6.46 4.03
N GLY A 239 20.54 -5.73 5.06
CA GLY A 239 21.24 -4.45 4.95
C GLY A 239 20.33 -3.26 4.63
N TRP A 240 19.04 -3.36 4.92
CA TRP A 240 18.11 -2.24 4.81
C TRP A 240 18.01 -1.47 6.13
N SER A 241 17.73 -0.17 6.04
CA SER A 241 17.19 0.59 7.18
C SER A 241 15.68 0.43 7.23
N ALA A 242 15.11 0.27 8.43
CA ALA A 242 13.67 0.10 8.62
C ALA A 242 13.16 1.05 9.72
N ASP A 243 12.40 2.06 9.31
CA ASP A 243 11.84 3.06 10.22
C ASP A 243 10.37 2.75 10.56
N THR A 244 9.94 3.17 11.74
CA THR A 244 8.52 3.14 12.16
C THR A 244 7.94 4.53 12.41
N GLN A 245 8.75 5.56 12.17
CA GLN A 245 8.40 6.98 12.22
C GLN A 245 8.98 7.65 10.99
N LEU A 246 8.43 8.81 10.62
CA LEU A 246 9.03 9.63 9.58
C LEU A 246 10.34 10.23 10.08
N GLU A 247 11.38 10.18 9.26
CA GLU A 247 12.64 10.87 9.56
C GLU A 247 12.49 12.40 9.54
N HIS A 248 13.43 13.06 10.22
CA HIS A 248 13.55 14.51 10.16
C HIS A 248 13.97 14.92 8.75
N ILE A 249 13.23 15.86 8.17
CA ILE A 249 13.43 16.32 6.80
C ILE A 249 14.59 17.32 6.77
N VAL A 250 15.58 17.09 5.93
CA VAL A 250 16.74 17.98 5.78
C VAL A 250 16.68 18.72 4.44
N GLU A 251 16.06 18.10 3.44
CA GLU A 251 15.89 18.65 2.11
C GLU A 251 14.89 19.82 2.09
N PRO A 252 15.09 20.82 1.20
CA PRO A 252 14.12 21.87 1.02
C PRO A 252 12.79 21.32 0.46
N PRO A 253 11.64 21.90 0.84
CA PRO A 253 10.35 21.54 0.29
C PRO A 253 10.27 21.80 -1.22
N LEU A 254 9.40 21.06 -1.91
CA LEU A 254 9.21 21.17 -3.35
C LEU A 254 8.71 22.57 -3.75
N GLU A 255 8.03 23.30 -2.88
CA GLU A 255 7.59 24.68 -3.11
C GLU A 255 8.77 25.65 -3.31
N LEU A 256 9.96 25.33 -2.80
CA LEU A 256 11.18 26.13 -2.99
C LEU A 256 11.97 25.74 -4.25
N PHE A 257 11.51 24.75 -5.02
CA PHE A 257 12.16 24.36 -6.27
C PHE A 257 12.14 25.51 -7.28
N SER A 258 13.31 25.92 -7.77
CA SER A 258 13.46 26.92 -8.82
C SER A 258 13.62 26.24 -10.18
N GLY A 259 12.72 26.53 -11.13
CA GLY A 259 12.79 26.01 -12.50
C GLY A 259 11.42 25.99 -13.17
N THR A 260 11.35 25.47 -14.39
CA THR A 260 10.07 25.23 -15.07
C THR A 260 9.35 24.01 -14.49
N ALA A 261 8.07 23.86 -14.83
CA ALA A 261 7.29 22.69 -14.43
C ALA A 261 7.90 21.37 -14.94
N GLU A 262 8.44 21.38 -16.17
CA GLU A 262 9.09 20.23 -16.79
C GLU A 262 10.42 19.87 -16.11
N GLU A 263 11.19 20.88 -15.69
CA GLU A 263 12.42 20.67 -14.92
C GLU A 263 12.12 20.07 -13.55
N LYS A 264 11.04 20.53 -12.92
CA LYS A 264 10.56 20.01 -11.65
C LYS A 264 10.09 18.57 -11.77
N GLU A 265 9.32 18.23 -12.79
CA GLU A 265 8.85 16.86 -13.05
C GLU A 265 10.03 15.91 -13.28
N ARG A 266 11.04 16.35 -14.04
CA ARG A 266 12.27 15.59 -14.25
C ARG A 266 13.03 15.38 -12.93
N TYR A 267 13.20 16.44 -12.14
CA TYR A 267 13.82 16.35 -10.81
C TYR A 267 13.10 15.34 -9.91
N ILE A 268 11.77 15.40 -9.83
CA ILE A 268 10.96 14.47 -9.04
C ILE A 268 11.16 13.02 -9.52
N THR A 269 11.16 12.81 -10.84
CA THR A 269 11.36 11.49 -11.44
C THR A 269 12.75 10.94 -11.10
N ASP A 270 13.79 11.75 -11.22
CA ASP A 270 15.17 11.34 -10.92
C ASP A 270 15.36 11.05 -9.42
N GLU A 271 14.75 11.84 -8.55
CA GLU A 271 14.75 11.60 -7.10
C GLU A 271 14.06 10.28 -6.74
N LEU A 272 12.87 10.02 -7.26
CA LEU A 272 12.15 8.76 -7.00
C LEU A 272 12.92 7.53 -7.52
N LYS A 273 13.56 7.65 -8.68
CA LYS A 273 14.49 6.63 -9.20
C LYS A 273 15.62 6.36 -8.21
N ALA A 274 16.26 7.42 -7.72
CA ALA A 274 17.33 7.30 -6.74
C ALA A 274 16.86 6.67 -5.41
N ARG A 275 15.61 6.91 -4.98
CA ARG A 275 15.06 6.28 -3.76
C ARG A 275 14.91 4.76 -3.89
N THR A 276 14.75 4.22 -5.09
CA THR A 276 14.56 2.78 -5.31
C THR A 276 15.76 1.95 -4.81
N SER A 277 16.98 2.46 -4.94
CA SER A 277 18.21 1.77 -4.54
C SER A 277 18.71 2.12 -3.14
N ALA A 278 18.02 3.02 -2.41
CA ALA A 278 18.46 3.51 -1.11
C ALA A 278 18.34 2.49 0.04
N LYS A 279 17.68 1.35 -0.19
CA LYS A 279 17.43 0.28 0.81
C LYS A 279 16.87 0.81 2.13
N LYS A 280 15.84 1.66 2.04
CA LYS A 280 15.20 2.24 3.22
C LYS A 280 13.69 2.01 3.19
N ALA A 281 13.18 1.35 4.21
CA ALA A 281 11.78 0.99 4.33
C ALA A 281 11.10 1.80 5.45
N LEU A 282 9.89 2.28 5.20
CA LEU A 282 9.03 2.87 6.21
C LEU A 282 7.90 1.90 6.55
N ILE A 283 7.84 1.42 7.78
CA ILE A 283 6.85 0.45 8.25
C ILE A 283 5.85 1.14 9.17
N LEU A 284 4.62 1.28 8.70
CA LEU A 284 3.58 2.02 9.40
C LEU A 284 2.40 1.13 9.73
N ARG A 285 1.98 1.17 11.00
CA ARG A 285 0.67 0.65 11.37
C ARG A 285 -0.40 1.67 11.01
N ASN A 286 -1.55 1.18 10.59
CA ASN A 286 -2.65 2.04 10.16
C ASN A 286 -4.02 1.54 10.63
N SER A 287 -5.01 2.40 10.39
CA SER A 287 -6.43 2.13 10.55
C SER A 287 -6.92 1.08 9.56
N HIS A 288 -8.23 0.81 9.55
CA HIS A 288 -8.76 -0.30 8.79
C HIS A 288 -8.68 -0.08 7.27
N MET A 289 -7.97 -0.97 6.57
CA MET A 289 -7.88 -0.98 5.11
C MET A 289 -8.77 -2.03 4.41
N GLY A 290 -9.77 -2.57 5.12
CA GLY A 290 -10.64 -3.63 4.58
C GLY A 290 -10.02 -5.02 4.61
N GLY A 291 -10.82 -6.05 4.34
CA GLY A 291 -10.32 -7.42 4.21
C GLY A 291 -9.88 -8.09 5.53
N HIS A 292 -10.44 -7.71 6.68
CA HIS A 292 -10.04 -8.29 7.98
C HIS A 292 -10.26 -9.81 8.09
N LYS A 293 -11.13 -10.40 7.24
CA LYS A 293 -11.25 -11.87 7.12
C LYS A 293 -9.93 -12.55 6.69
N TYR A 294 -9.06 -11.81 6.01
CA TYR A 294 -7.71 -12.18 5.58
C TYR A 294 -6.63 -11.54 6.47
N ALA A 295 -6.87 -11.47 7.79
CA ALA A 295 -5.97 -10.80 8.74
C ALA A 295 -4.48 -11.16 8.52
N GLY A 296 -3.61 -10.20 8.84
CA GLY A 296 -2.27 -10.14 8.20
C GLY A 296 -2.33 -9.39 6.88
N ASN A 297 -3.12 -8.32 6.81
CA ASN A 297 -3.16 -7.47 5.63
C ASN A 297 -1.91 -6.58 5.62
N CYS A 298 -1.20 -6.56 4.49
CA CYS A 298 0.01 -5.80 4.27
C CYS A 298 -0.10 -5.08 2.93
N ILE A 299 0.21 -3.78 2.87
CA ILE A 299 0.29 -3.03 1.62
C ILE A 299 1.71 -2.54 1.44
N ILE A 300 2.29 -2.74 0.26
CA ILE A 300 3.64 -2.29 -0.07
C ILE A 300 3.54 -1.31 -1.23
N TYR A 301 3.98 -0.08 -1.00
CA TYR A 301 4.09 0.95 -2.03
C TYR A 301 5.56 1.13 -2.45
N THR A 302 5.79 1.35 -3.75
CA THR A 302 7.13 1.63 -4.31
C THR A 302 7.18 2.98 -5.04
N PRO A 303 8.35 3.65 -5.10
CA PRO A 303 8.52 4.96 -5.75
C PRO A 303 8.07 5.00 -7.22
N GLN A 304 7.96 3.88 -7.90
CA GLN A 304 7.48 3.75 -9.28
C GLN A 304 5.97 3.93 -9.41
N GLY A 305 5.24 4.05 -8.30
CA GLY A 305 3.79 4.24 -8.29
C GLY A 305 2.98 2.96 -8.03
N SER A 306 3.64 1.81 -7.88
CA SER A 306 2.93 0.54 -7.68
C SER A 306 2.50 0.35 -6.22
N SER A 307 1.39 -0.36 -6.02
CA SER A 307 0.97 -0.84 -4.69
C SER A 307 0.57 -2.30 -4.72
N VAL A 308 1.18 -3.11 -3.86
CA VAL A 308 0.90 -4.55 -3.73
C VAL A 308 0.12 -4.79 -2.44
N TRP A 309 -1.08 -5.37 -2.52
CA TRP A 309 -1.91 -5.67 -1.35
C TRP A 309 -1.91 -7.17 -1.08
N TYR A 310 -1.29 -7.55 0.03
CA TYR A 310 -1.29 -8.92 0.54
C TYR A 310 -2.30 -9.12 1.67
N GLY A 311 -2.81 -10.34 1.76
CA GLY A 311 -3.59 -10.83 2.88
C GLY A 311 -3.01 -12.14 3.41
N ARG A 312 -3.48 -12.59 4.57
CA ARG A 312 -3.01 -13.83 5.23
C ARG A 312 -1.52 -13.83 5.56
N VAL A 313 -0.87 -12.67 5.60
CA VAL A 313 0.55 -12.58 5.92
C VAL A 313 0.76 -12.95 7.39
N SER A 314 1.61 -13.93 7.63
CA SER A 314 2.19 -14.23 8.92
C SER A 314 3.67 -13.92 8.93
N THR A 315 4.31 -14.12 10.08
CA THR A 315 5.77 -13.95 10.21
C THR A 315 6.54 -14.90 9.29
N HIS A 316 5.95 -16.04 8.90
CA HIS A 316 6.55 -17.02 7.99
C HIS A 316 6.70 -16.54 6.54
N GLU A 317 5.85 -15.61 6.10
CA GLU A 317 5.89 -15.09 4.73
C GLU A 317 6.77 -13.86 4.57
N VAL A 318 7.20 -13.25 5.67
CA VAL A 318 7.94 -11.97 5.66
C VAL A 318 9.23 -12.07 4.86
N GLU A 319 10.01 -13.15 5.01
CA GLU A 319 11.27 -13.28 4.27
C GLU A 319 11.08 -13.40 2.75
N SER A 320 10.04 -14.12 2.32
CA SER A 320 9.67 -14.22 0.91
C SER A 320 9.20 -12.87 0.38
N ILE A 321 8.39 -12.13 1.15
CA ILE A 321 7.93 -10.78 0.77
C ILE A 321 9.12 -9.81 0.65
N VAL A 322 10.04 -9.81 1.62
CA VAL A 322 11.21 -8.92 1.59
C VAL A 322 12.09 -9.26 0.38
N THR A 323 12.41 -10.53 0.18
CA THR A 323 13.27 -10.95 -0.94
C THR A 323 12.60 -10.67 -2.28
N HIS A 324 11.43 -11.23 -2.51
CA HIS A 324 10.86 -11.22 -3.86
C HIS A 324 10.08 -9.95 -4.17
N THR A 325 9.30 -9.41 -3.23
CA THR A 325 8.51 -8.20 -3.51
C THR A 325 9.31 -6.93 -3.30
N ILE A 326 10.06 -6.83 -2.19
CA ILE A 326 10.78 -5.58 -1.86
C ILE A 326 12.11 -5.49 -2.61
N GLU A 327 12.93 -6.54 -2.63
CA GLU A 327 14.23 -6.50 -3.34
C GLU A 327 14.08 -6.78 -4.84
N ASP A 328 13.39 -7.85 -5.24
CA ASP A 328 13.32 -8.25 -6.65
C ASP A 328 12.19 -7.55 -7.43
N GLY A 329 11.25 -6.87 -6.76
CA GLY A 329 10.12 -6.20 -7.42
C GLY A 329 9.12 -7.18 -8.05
N LEU A 330 8.96 -8.37 -7.47
CA LEU A 330 8.09 -9.45 -7.95
C LEU A 330 6.90 -9.69 -7.00
N VAL A 331 5.72 -9.87 -7.57
CA VAL A 331 4.49 -10.15 -6.82
C VAL A 331 4.40 -11.64 -6.46
N LEU A 332 4.01 -11.94 -5.22
CA LEU A 332 3.73 -13.29 -4.71
C LEU A 332 2.24 -13.61 -4.88
N PRO A 333 1.83 -14.37 -5.92
CA PRO A 333 0.41 -14.52 -6.25
C PRO A 333 -0.46 -15.15 -5.14
N PRO A 334 0.00 -16.17 -4.37
CA PRO A 334 -0.82 -16.77 -3.32
C PRO A 334 -1.25 -15.81 -2.21
N LEU A 335 -0.52 -14.71 -2.01
CA LEU A 335 -0.82 -13.69 -1.01
C LEU A 335 -1.63 -12.53 -1.58
N LEU A 336 -1.69 -12.40 -2.92
CA LEU A 336 -2.23 -11.23 -3.61
C LEU A 336 -3.74 -11.09 -3.44
N ARG A 337 -4.15 -9.93 -2.90
CA ARG A 337 -5.55 -9.48 -2.88
C ARG A 337 -5.88 -8.55 -4.03
N GLY A 338 -4.89 -7.79 -4.49
CA GLY A 338 -4.98 -6.82 -5.58
C GLY A 338 -3.81 -5.84 -5.53
N GLY A 339 -3.83 -4.84 -6.38
CA GLY A 339 -2.83 -3.79 -6.40
C GLY A 339 -3.02 -2.77 -7.51
N MET A 340 -2.39 -1.63 -7.29
CA MET A 340 -2.37 -0.51 -8.23
C MET A 340 -1.10 -0.56 -9.06
N ASP A 341 -1.21 -0.30 -10.35
CA ASP A 341 -0.09 -0.16 -11.29
C ASP A 341 0.88 -1.37 -11.23
N LEU A 342 0.32 -2.59 -11.12
CA LEU A 342 1.09 -3.84 -11.09
C LEU A 342 1.37 -4.42 -12.48
N SER A 343 0.50 -4.13 -13.45
CA SER A 343 0.69 -4.55 -14.84
C SER A 343 1.75 -3.63 -15.46
N ARG A 344 2.90 -4.20 -15.83
CA ARG A 344 4.01 -3.51 -16.48
C ARG A 344 4.52 -4.35 -17.67
N PRO A 345 3.78 -4.38 -18.81
CA PRO A 345 4.21 -5.12 -19.98
C PRO A 345 5.63 -4.73 -20.42
N GLY A 346 6.51 -5.73 -20.59
CA GLY A 346 7.90 -5.52 -20.99
C GLY A 346 8.86 -5.16 -19.85
N CYS A 347 8.37 -4.89 -18.63
CA CYS A 347 9.20 -4.69 -17.45
C CYS A 347 9.36 -6.03 -16.69
N PRO A 348 10.60 -6.49 -16.42
CA PRO A 348 10.82 -7.70 -15.64
C PRO A 348 10.39 -7.56 -14.17
N THR A 349 10.32 -6.34 -13.62
CA THR A 349 10.05 -6.07 -12.21
C THR A 349 9.15 -4.84 -12.01
N LEU A 350 8.61 -4.68 -10.80
CA LEU A 350 7.90 -3.45 -10.39
C LEU A 350 8.84 -2.25 -10.19
N HIS A 351 10.16 -2.48 -10.19
CA HIS A 351 11.16 -1.44 -9.92
C HIS A 351 11.65 -0.73 -11.19
N ASP A 352 11.30 -1.26 -12.36
CA ASP A 352 11.68 -0.70 -13.66
C ASP A 352 10.90 0.60 -13.96
N TRP A 353 11.57 1.55 -14.61
CA TRP A 353 11.12 2.93 -14.83
C TRP A 353 10.94 3.31 -16.30
#